data_AF-A0A1V5KD22-F1
#
_entry.id   AF-A0A1V5KD22-F1
#
_cell.length_a   1.000
_cell.length_b   1.000
_cell.length_c   1.000
_cell.angle_alpha   90.00
_cell.angle_beta   90.00
_cell.angle_gamma   90.00
#
_symmetry.space_group_name_H-M   'P 1'
#
loop_
_entity.id
_entity.type
_entity.pdbx_description
1 polymer ?
#
loop_
_entity_poly.entity_id
_entity_poly.type
_entity_poly.pdbx_seq_one_letter_code
_entity_poly.pdbx_strand_id
1 'polypeptide(L)'
;MITQQQAEALAQETMQEYVNKCGCNTVEDVGNALMKLVSMCGLGMCAVGGKADAVARLQGTTDYINKTQEGVNWKAQALTPNNRH
;
A
#
# COMPACT_ATOMS: atom_id res chain seq x y z
N MET A 1 -17.87 0.04 -11.94
CA MET A 1 -16.55 -0.16 -11.32
C MET A 1 -15.99 -1.49 -11.80
N ILE A 2 -14.67 -1.58 -12.01
CA ILE A 2 -13.98 -2.87 -12.21
C ILE A 2 -14.14 -3.76 -10.96
N THR A 3 -13.83 -5.05 -11.07
CA THR A 3 -13.90 -5.96 -9.90
C THR A 3 -12.85 -5.59 -8.85
N GLN A 4 -13.02 -6.06 -7.60
CA GLN A 4 -12.03 -5.83 -6.55
C GLN A 4 -10.65 -6.37 -6.93
N GLN A 5 -10.60 -7.56 -7.53
CA GLN A 5 -9.35 -8.18 -7.98
C GLN A 5 -8.69 -7.38 -9.11
N GLN A 6 -9.48 -6.85 -10.06
CA GLN A 6 -8.95 -5.97 -11.11
C GLN A 6 -8.42 -4.65 -10.53
N ALA A 7 -9.12 -4.08 -9.55
CA ALA A 7 -8.68 -2.87 -8.87
C ALA A 7 -7.39 -3.08 -8.08
N GLU A 8 -7.24 -4.23 -7.42
CA GLU A 8 -6.02 -4.61 -6.70
C GLU A 8 -4.83 -4.76 -7.63
N ALA A 9 -5.00 -5.47 -8.76
CA ALA A 9 -3.96 -5.63 -9.77
C ALA A 9 -3.49 -4.27 -10.33
N LEU A 10 -4.44 -3.40 -10.67
CA LEU A 10 -4.14 -2.05 -11.16
C LEU A 10 -3.45 -1.19 -10.09
N ALA A 11 -3.90 -1.27 -8.83
CA ALA A 11 -3.29 -0.55 -7.72
C ALA A 11 -1.84 -1.01 -7.48
N GLN A 12 -1.59 -2.32 -7.56
CA GLN A 12 -0.26 -2.90 -7.43
C GLN A 12 0.67 -2.42 -8.56
N GLU A 13 0.21 -2.43 -9.80
CA GLU A 13 0.96 -1.93 -10.96
C GLU A 13 1.30 -0.44 -10.80
N THR A 14 0.29 0.37 -10.49
CA THR A 14 0.45 1.84 -10.32
C THR A 14 1.40 2.16 -9.16
N MET A 15 1.31 1.43 -8.04
CA MET A 15 2.22 1.58 -6.91
C MET A 15 3.66 1.25 -7.30
N GLN A 16 3.89 0.16 -8.03
CA GLN A 16 5.23 -0.21 -8.50
C GLN A 16 5.80 0.84 -9.45
N GLU A 17 5.01 1.29 -10.42
CA GLU A 17 5.41 2.35 -11.35
C GLU A 17 5.77 3.64 -10.60
N TYR A 18 4.96 4.04 -9.62
CA TYR A 18 5.22 5.19 -8.77
C TYR A 18 6.56 5.06 -8.03
N VAL A 19 6.79 3.94 -7.33
CA VAL A 19 8.03 3.70 -6.59
C VAL A 19 9.25 3.69 -7.52
N ASN A 20 9.13 3.07 -8.70
CA ASN A 20 10.21 3.07 -9.69
C ASN A 20 10.54 4.49 -10.16
N LYS A 21 9.53 5.33 -10.40
CA LYS A 21 9.72 6.74 -10.78
C LYS A 21 10.31 7.60 -9.67
N CYS A 22 10.15 7.21 -8.40
CA CYS A 22 10.78 7.91 -7.28
C CYS A 22 12.30 7.75 -7.23
N GLY A 23 12.89 6.77 -7.93
CA GLY A 23 14.34 6.59 -7.96
C GLY A 23 14.94 6.26 -6.58
N CYS A 24 14.21 5.48 -5.77
CA CYS A 24 14.60 5.11 -4.42
C CYS A 24 15.92 4.31 -4.42
N ASN A 25 16.84 4.64 -3.51
CA ASN A 25 18.14 3.97 -3.40
C ASN A 25 18.19 2.97 -2.25
N THR A 26 17.37 3.18 -1.22
CA THR A 26 17.32 2.35 -0.02
C THR A 26 15.92 1.82 0.26
N VAL A 27 15.82 0.79 1.12
CA VAL A 27 14.53 0.28 1.60
C VAL A 27 13.76 1.37 2.38
N GLU A 28 14.48 2.23 3.09
CA GLU A 28 13.89 3.37 3.79
C GLU A 28 13.28 4.39 2.82
N ASP A 29 13.96 4.67 1.70
CA ASP A 29 13.42 5.55 0.64
C ASP A 29 12.11 4.99 0.07
N VAL A 30 12.07 3.67 -0.17
CA VAL A 30 10.84 2.99 -0.62
C VAL A 30 9.73 3.13 0.41
N GLY A 31 10.03 2.92 1.70
CA GLY A 31 9.06 3.13 2.78
C GLY A 31 8.51 4.55 2.80
N ASN A 32 9.38 5.56 2.69
CA ASN A 32 8.99 6.97 2.66
C ASN A 32 8.12 7.32 1.44
N ALA A 33 8.48 6.81 0.25
CA ALA A 33 7.70 6.99 -0.97
C ALA A 33 6.30 6.36 -0.83
N LEU A 34 6.22 5.11 -0.36
CA LEU A 34 4.94 4.43 -0.14
C LEU A 34 4.07 5.19 0.88
N MET A 35 4.64 5.71 1.96
CA MET A 35 3.90 6.52 2.93
C MET A 35 3.38 7.84 2.32
N LYS A 36 4.10 8.43 1.37
CA LYS A 36 3.60 9.59 0.62
C LYS A 36 2.41 9.21 -0.27
N LEU A 37 2.48 8.07 -0.95
CA LEU A 37 1.36 7.56 -1.75
C LEU A 37 0.10 7.33 -0.89
N VAL A 38 0.26 6.69 0.27
CA VAL A 38 -0.84 6.51 1.25
C VAL A 38 -1.40 7.85 1.70
N SER A 39 -0.55 8.85 1.95
CA SER A 39 -0.99 10.21 2.31
C SER A 39 -1.84 10.86 1.22
N MET A 40 -1.47 10.69 -0.05
CA MET A 40 -2.25 11.21 -1.19
C MET A 40 -3.60 10.51 -1.32
N CYS A 41 -3.66 9.18 -1.12
CA CYS A 41 -4.92 8.45 -1.05
C CYS A 41 -5.81 8.99 0.08
N GLY A 42 -5.25 9.24 1.27
CA GLY A 42 -5.96 9.84 2.40
C GLY A 42 -6.54 11.21 2.08
N LEU A 43 -5.76 12.09 1.42
CA LEU A 43 -6.26 13.40 0.95
C LEU A 43 -7.37 13.26 -0.10
N GLY A 44 -7.27 12.29 -1.00
CA GLY A 44 -8.33 11.95 -1.94
C GLY A 44 -9.62 11.50 -1.24
N MET A 45 -9.51 10.68 -0.20
CA MET A 45 -10.65 10.29 0.63
C MET A 45 -11.26 11.50 1.36
N CYS A 46 -10.43 12.41 1.88
CA CYS A 46 -10.89 13.65 2.49
C CYS A 46 -11.69 14.50 1.50
N ALA A 47 -11.26 14.57 0.24
CA ALA A 47 -11.97 15.33 -0.80
C ALA A 47 -13.35 14.73 -1.13
N VAL A 48 -13.51 13.41 -0.99
CA VAL A 48 -14.76 12.69 -1.33
C VAL A 48 -15.74 12.64 -0.17
N GLY A 49 -15.27 12.34 1.05
CA GLY A 49 -16.13 12.08 2.22
C GLY A 49 -15.82 12.94 3.45
N GLY A 50 -14.89 13.89 3.35
CA GLY A 50 -14.43 14.68 4.48
C GLY A 50 -13.44 13.92 5.38
N LYS A 51 -12.93 14.64 6.39
CA LYS A 51 -11.83 14.17 7.25
C LYS A 51 -12.20 12.92 8.05
N ALA A 52 -13.38 12.89 8.66
CA ALA A 52 -13.77 11.81 9.58
C ALA A 52 -13.82 10.46 8.86
N ASP A 53 -14.46 10.42 7.69
CA ASP A 53 -14.58 9.21 6.87
C ASP A 53 -13.22 8.74 6.34
N ALA A 54 -12.36 9.68 5.92
CA ALA A 54 -11.01 9.34 5.47
C ALA A 54 -10.17 8.68 6.58
N VAL A 55 -10.21 9.25 7.79
CA VAL A 55 -9.51 8.69 8.96
C VAL A 55 -10.06 7.30 9.30
N ALA A 56 -11.38 7.13 9.34
CA ALA A 56 -11.99 5.84 9.64
C ALA A 56 -11.59 4.76 8.62
N ARG A 57 -11.54 5.10 7.32
CA ARG A 57 -11.12 4.18 6.26
C ARG A 57 -9.66 3.75 6.41
N LEU A 58 -8.75 4.69 6.67
CA LEU A 58 -7.33 4.39 6.89
C LEU A 58 -7.10 3.55 8.15
N GLN A 59 -7.86 3.80 9.22
CA GLN A 59 -7.81 2.97 10.41
C GLN A 59 -8.25 1.54 10.10
N GLY A 60 -9.35 1.36 9.37
CA GLY A 60 -9.81 0.04 8.94
C GLY A 60 -8.78 -0.70 8.07
N THR A 61 -8.02 0.01 7.23
CA THR A 61 -6.89 -0.57 6.49
C THR A 61 -5.78 -1.05 7.42
N THR A 62 -5.45 -0.26 8.45
CA THR A 62 -4.45 -0.64 9.47
C THR A 62 -4.88 -1.89 10.22
N ASP A 63 -6.15 -1.96 10.62
CA ASP A 63 -6.72 -3.11 11.33
C ASP A 63 -6.69 -4.37 10.45
N TYR A 64 -6.99 -4.24 9.15
CA TYR A 64 -6.89 -5.33 8.18
C TYR A 64 -5.45 -5.87 8.07
N ILE A 65 -4.44 -4.99 8.01
CA ILE A 65 -3.03 -5.39 7.97
C ILE A 65 -2.67 -6.15 9.24
N ASN A 66 -3.02 -5.61 10.41
CA ASN A 66 -2.77 -6.28 11.69
C ASN A 66 -3.38 -7.68 11.72
N LYS A 67 -4.63 -7.82 11.26
CA LYS A 67 -5.32 -9.11 11.23
C LYS A 67 -4.74 -10.12 10.24
N THR A 68 -4.31 -9.66 9.06
CA THR A 68 -3.93 -10.56 7.95
C THR A 68 -2.44 -10.85 7.86
N GLN A 69 -1.61 -10.00 8.46
CA GLN A 69 -0.14 -10.12 8.38
C GLN A 69 0.49 -10.53 9.71
N GLU A 70 -0.33 -10.84 10.72
CA GLU A 70 0.14 -11.38 11.99
C GLU A 70 0.98 -12.66 11.77
N GLY A 71 2.16 -12.72 12.39
CA GLY A 71 3.08 -13.86 12.26
C GLY A 71 3.81 -13.97 10.91
N VAL A 72 3.54 -13.09 9.94
CA VAL A 72 4.24 -13.09 8.65
C VAL A 72 5.65 -12.50 8.81
N ASN A 73 6.67 -13.32 8.55
CA ASN A 73 8.06 -12.85 8.54
C ASN A 73 8.44 -12.30 7.16
N TRP A 74 8.06 -11.05 6.91
CA TRP A 74 8.36 -10.33 5.67
C TRP A 74 9.86 -10.20 5.36
N LYS A 75 10.71 -10.12 6.40
CA LYS A 75 12.17 -10.03 6.24
C LYS A 75 12.78 -11.36 5.79
N ALA A 76 12.24 -12.49 6.24
CA ALA A 76 12.68 -13.81 5.79
C ALA A 76 12.24 -14.12 4.36
N GLN A 77 11.04 -13.67 3.95
CA GLN A 77 10.55 -13.87 2.57
C GLN A 77 11.38 -13.11 1.53
N ALA A 78 11.96 -11.96 1.88
CA ALA A 78 12.87 -11.22 1.01
C ALA A 78 14.20 -11.95 0.75
N LEU A 79 14.56 -12.94 1.60
CA LEU A 79 15.80 -13.71 1.51
C LEU A 79 15.62 -15.06 0.78
N THR A 80 14.39 -15.46 0.46
CA THR A 80 14.09 -16.65 -0.35
C THR A 80 13.74 -16.23 -1.78
N PRO A 81 14.61 -16.45 -2.79
CA PRO A 81 14.26 -16.18 -4.17
C PRO A 81 13.26 -17.24 -4.65
N ASN A 82 12.17 -16.77 -5.27
CA ASN A 82 11.10 -17.54 -5.93
C ASN A 82 10.17 -18.39 -5.06
N ASN A 83 8.93 -17.90 -4.93
CA ASN A 83 7.71 -18.66 -5.20
C ASN A 83 6.50 -17.70 -5.27
N ARG A 84 6.47 -16.85 -6.30
CA ARG A 84 5.22 -16.22 -6.76
C ARG A 84 4.84 -16.90 -8.07
N HIS A 85 3.98 -17.91 -7.97
CA HIS A 85 3.16 -18.42 -9.07
C HIS A 85 1.83 -17.68 -9.07
#